data_AF-A0A924NB63-F1
#
_entry.id   AF-A0A924NB63-F1
#
_cell.length_a   1.000
_cell.length_b   1.000
_cell.length_c   1.000
_cell.angle_alpha   90.00
_cell.angle_beta   90.00
_cell.angle_gamma   90.00
#
_symmetry.space_group_name_H-M   'P 1'
#
loop_
_entity.id
_entity.type
_entity.pdbx_description
1 polymer ?
#
loop_
_entity_poly.entity_id
_entity_poly.type
_entity_poly.pdbx_seq_one_letter_code
_entity_poly.pdbx_strand_id
1 'polypeptide(L)'
;MSPDTPFRHFHDQLTVLNRQLLAMSEKAEALVDLSVDALLSLDQGKAEAVIAADSELDAMELELEGAALELLALQQPMARDLRFIVSAIKVTSDLERVGDH
;
A
#
# COMPACT_ATOMS: atom_id res chain seq x y z
N MET A 1 23.99 13.39 23.25
CA MET A 1 23.05 12.39 22.72
C MET A 1 21.66 12.93 23.01
N SER A 2 21.06 13.64 22.04
CA SER A 2 19.75 14.26 22.25
C SER A 2 18.68 13.17 22.33
N PRO A 3 17.66 13.30 23.20
CA PRO A 3 16.62 12.30 23.32
C PRO A 3 15.79 12.31 22.03
N ASP A 4 15.71 11.18 21.34
CA ASP A 4 14.72 10.99 20.27
C ASP A 4 13.34 11.06 20.91
N THR A 5 12.67 12.21 20.76
CA THR A 5 11.35 12.45 21.32
C THR A 5 10.35 11.48 20.66
N PRO A 6 9.53 10.72 21.42
CA PRO A 6 8.60 9.72 20.89
C PRO A 6 7.71 10.22 19.75
N PHE A 7 7.33 11.49 19.80
CA PHE A 7 6.53 12.16 18.76
C PHE A 7 7.19 12.22 17.37
N ARG A 8 8.52 12.33 17.31
CA ARG A 8 9.25 12.36 16.03
C ARG A 8 9.23 10.98 15.36
N HIS A 9 9.47 9.94 16.16
CA HIS A 9 9.43 8.56 15.70
C HIS A 9 8.06 8.17 15.11
N PHE A 10 6.95 8.57 15.77
CA PHE A 10 5.61 8.32 15.24
C PHE A 10 5.36 8.98 13.87
N HIS A 11 5.75 10.24 13.69
CA HIS A 11 5.56 10.93 12.41
C HIS A 11 6.45 10.36 11.30
N ASP A 12 7.65 9.89 11.66
CA ASP A 12 8.52 9.18 10.72
C ASP A 12 7.86 7.86 10.27
N GLN A 13 7.25 7.12 11.18
CA GLN A 13 6.48 5.91 10.84
C GLN A 13 5.24 6.20 9.98
N LEU A 14 4.49 7.28 10.27
CA LEU A 14 3.39 7.73 9.40
C LEU A 14 3.89 8.08 7.99
N THR A 15 5.08 8.69 7.90
CA THR A 15 5.70 9.02 6.60
C THR A 15 6.12 7.75 5.85
N VAL A 16 6.56 6.71 6.56
CA VAL A 16 6.85 5.40 5.98
C VAL A 16 5.55 4.75 5.47
N LEU A 17 4.50 4.71 6.29
CA LEU A 17 3.19 4.16 5.89
C LEU A 17 2.64 4.85 4.64
N ASN A 18 2.75 6.18 4.57
CA ASN A 18 2.33 6.95 3.39
C ASN A 18 3.16 6.60 2.14
N ARG A 19 4.47 6.34 2.30
CA ARG A 19 5.32 5.94 1.18
C ARG A 19 5.00 4.54 0.69
N GLN A 20 4.69 3.61 1.60
CA GLN A 20 4.24 2.27 1.23
C GLN A 20 2.92 2.34 0.45
N LEU A 21 1.96 3.14 0.91
CA LEU A 21 0.69 3.35 0.21
C LEU A 21 0.89 3.89 -1.21
N LEU A 22 1.76 4.89 -1.36
CA LEU A 22 2.09 5.45 -2.68
C LEU A 22 2.75 4.41 -3.59
N ALA A 23 3.69 3.62 -3.06
CA ALA A 23 4.35 2.56 -3.83
C ALA A 23 3.34 1.48 -4.30
N MET A 24 2.41 1.08 -3.43
CA MET A 24 1.34 0.14 -3.81
C MET A 24 0.42 0.74 -4.87
N SER A 25 0.11 2.04 -4.76
CA SER A 25 -0.70 2.76 -5.75
C SER A 25 -0.03 2.79 -7.13
N GLU A 26 1.27 3.10 -7.18
CA GLU A 26 2.07 3.09 -8.42
C GLU A 26 2.13 1.70 -9.04
N LYS A 27 2.24 0.65 -8.21
CA LYS A 27 2.25 -0.74 -8.67
C LYS A 27 0.90 -1.16 -9.25
N ALA A 28 -0.19 -0.83 -8.58
CA ALA A 28 -1.55 -1.11 -9.05
C ALA A 28 -1.84 -0.40 -10.38
N GLU A 29 -1.46 0.88 -10.50
CA GLU A 29 -1.57 1.64 -11.76
C GLU A 29 -0.80 0.95 -12.90
N ALA A 30 0.46 0.56 -12.66
CA ALA A 30 1.27 -0.13 -13.66
C ALA A 30 0.67 -1.49 -14.07
N LEU A 31 0.02 -2.21 -13.16
CA LEU A 31 -0.63 -3.47 -13.48
C LEU A 31 -1.87 -3.27 -14.33
N VAL A 32 -2.68 -2.26 -14.04
CA VAL A 32 -3.84 -1.90 -14.89
C VAL A 32 -3.38 -1.57 -16.31
N ASP A 33 -2.34 -0.74 -16.44
CA ASP A 33 -1.78 -0.39 -17.76
C ASP A 33 -1.29 -1.62 -18.52
N LEU A 34 -0.58 -2.53 -17.83
CA LEU A 34 -0.08 -3.76 -18.42
C LEU A 34 -1.21 -4.71 -18.84
N SER A 35 -2.27 -4.84 -18.02
CA SER A 35 -3.46 -5.63 -18.32
C SER A 35 -4.18 -5.13 -19.56
N VAL A 36 -4.34 -3.81 -19.69
CA VAL A 36 -4.95 -3.18 -20.87
C VAL A 36 -4.09 -3.42 -22.10
N ASP A 37 -2.77 -3.23 -22.01
CA ASP A 37 -1.85 -3.48 -23.13
C ASP A 37 -1.85 -4.96 -23.55
N ALA A 38 -1.80 -5.90 -22.59
CA ALA A 38 -1.89 -7.34 -22.84
C ALA A 38 -3.16 -7.70 -23.64
N LEU A 39 -4.31 -7.14 -23.23
CA LEU A 39 -5.58 -7.37 -23.90
C LEU A 39 -5.61 -6.78 -25.32
N LEU A 40 -5.19 -5.53 -25.48
CA LEU A 40 -5.22 -4.85 -26.79
C LEU A 40 -4.23 -5.44 -27.79
N SER A 41 -3.09 -5.95 -27.31
CA SER A 41 -2.06 -6.57 -28.14
C SER A 41 -2.22 -8.09 -28.31
N LEU A 42 -3.18 -8.71 -27.61
CA LEU A 42 -3.35 -10.17 -27.53
C LEU A 42 -2.04 -10.89 -27.12
N ASP A 43 -1.27 -10.26 -26.24
CA ASP A 43 0.03 -10.74 -25.80
C ASP A 43 -0.12 -11.58 -24.52
N GLN A 44 -0.04 -12.89 -24.69
CA GLN A 44 -0.12 -13.85 -23.57
C GLN A 44 1.01 -13.65 -22.55
N GLY A 45 2.21 -13.26 -22.98
CA GLY A 45 3.35 -13.07 -22.08
C GLY A 45 3.13 -11.91 -21.11
N LYS A 46 2.50 -10.82 -21.59
CA LYS A 46 2.10 -9.71 -20.71
C LYS A 46 1.00 -10.11 -19.75
N ALA A 47 0.02 -10.89 -20.20
CA ALA A 47 -1.04 -11.40 -19.32
C ALA A 47 -0.48 -12.30 -18.21
N GLU A 48 0.47 -13.18 -18.52
CA GLU A 48 1.16 -14.01 -17.51
C GLU A 48 1.97 -13.14 -16.53
N ALA A 49 2.57 -12.05 -17.00
CA ALA A 49 3.29 -11.11 -16.15
C ALA A 49 2.36 -10.35 -15.18
N VAL A 50 1.15 -9.97 -15.60
CA VAL A 50 0.12 -9.39 -14.72
C VAL A 50 -0.21 -10.36 -13.60
N ILE A 51 -0.56 -11.61 -13.94
CA ILE A 51 -0.94 -12.64 -12.95
C ILE A 51 0.19 -12.89 -11.95
N ALA A 52 1.45 -12.91 -12.42
CA ALA A 52 2.59 -13.12 -11.52
C ALA A 52 2.80 -11.93 -10.57
N ALA A 53 2.58 -10.71 -11.05
CA ALA A 53 2.81 -9.49 -10.28
C ALA A 53 1.68 -9.16 -9.28
N ASP A 54 0.50 -9.76 -9.46
CA ASP A 54 -0.63 -9.65 -8.53
C ASP A 54 -0.26 -10.10 -7.11
N SER A 55 0.46 -11.23 -6.99
CA SER A 55 0.95 -11.72 -5.69
C SER A 55 1.89 -10.75 -4.94
N GLU A 56 2.49 -9.79 -5.66
CA GLU A 56 3.28 -8.72 -5.04
C GLU A 56 2.38 -7.64 -4.41
N LEU A 57 1.23 -7.33 -5.03
CA LEU A 57 0.23 -6.43 -4.43
C LEU A 57 -0.34 -7.00 -3.13
N ASP A 58 -0.67 -8.29 -3.10
CA ASP A 58 -1.15 -8.98 -1.87
C ASP A 58 -0.13 -8.83 -0.72
N ALA A 59 1.15 -9.02 -1.03
CA ALA A 59 2.21 -8.91 -0.05
C ALA A 59 2.34 -7.46 0.46
N MET A 60 2.23 -6.47 -0.44
CA MET A 60 2.25 -5.05 -0.08
C MET A 60 1.05 -4.65 0.78
N GLU A 61 -0.13 -5.20 0.51
CA GLU A 61 -1.32 -4.98 1.35
C GLU A 61 -1.06 -5.47 2.78
N LEU A 62 -0.62 -6.72 2.93
CA LEU A 62 -0.38 -7.32 4.24
C LEU A 62 0.67 -6.54 5.05
N GLU A 63 1.76 -6.09 4.39
CA GLU A 63 2.78 -5.28 5.03
C GLU A 63 2.24 -3.92 5.50
N LEU A 64 1.44 -3.25 4.67
CA LEU A 64 0.88 -1.94 4.99
C LEU A 64 -0.16 -2.02 6.09
N GLU A 65 -1.07 -3.00 6.03
CA GLU A 65 -2.05 -3.25 7.09
C GLU A 65 -1.36 -3.57 8.42
N GLY A 66 -0.31 -4.39 8.39
CA GLY A 66 0.50 -4.70 9.57
C GLY A 66 1.09 -3.44 10.22
N ALA A 67 1.72 -2.58 9.41
CA ALA A 67 2.30 -1.32 9.88
C ALA A 67 1.22 -0.36 10.43
N ALA A 68 0.05 -0.28 9.78
CA ALA A 68 -1.07 0.52 10.22
C ALA A 68 -1.61 0.05 11.58
N LEU A 69 -1.81 -1.26 11.75
CA LEU A 69 -2.26 -1.87 13.00
C LEU A 69 -1.26 -1.67 14.13
N GLU A 70 0.04 -1.79 13.86
CA GLU A 70 1.09 -1.51 14.84
C GLU A 70 1.03 -0.05 15.33
N LEU A 71 0.85 0.91 14.41
CA LEU A 71 0.70 2.33 14.77
C LEU A 71 -0.52 2.59 15.65
N LEU A 72 -1.66 1.95 15.33
CA LEU A 72 -2.88 2.05 16.15
C LEU A 72 -2.66 1.48 17.56
N ALA A 73 -2.00 0.32 17.65
CA ALA A 73 -1.77 -0.38 18.90
C ALA A 73 -0.78 0.36 19.82
N LEU A 74 0.32 0.88 19.27
CA LEU A 74 1.42 1.44 20.06
C LEU A 74 1.26 2.92 20.40
N GLN A 75 0.56 3.71 19.57
CA GLN A 75 0.63 5.17 19.64
C GLN A 75 -0.70 5.84 20.00
N GLN A 76 -1.81 5.09 20.04
CA GLN A 76 -3.16 5.62 20.33
C GLN A 76 -3.47 6.96 19.61
N PRO A 77 -3.29 7.04 18.28
CA PRO A 77 -3.41 8.28 17.54
C PRO A 77 -4.84 8.82 17.57
N MET A 78 -5.00 10.14 17.46
CA MET A 78 -6.30 10.81 17.53
C MET A 78 -6.58 11.69 16.31
N ALA A 79 -7.87 11.97 16.10
CA ALA A 79 -8.38 12.94 15.14
C ALA A 79 -7.83 12.78 13.71
N ARG A 80 -6.81 13.57 13.33
CA ARG A 80 -6.27 13.57 11.96
C ARG A 80 -5.47 12.30 11.68
N ASP A 81 -4.59 11.92 12.59
CA ASP A 81 -3.64 10.82 12.35
C ASP A 81 -4.37 9.47 12.39
N LEU A 82 -5.36 9.33 13.27
CA LEU A 82 -6.26 8.17 13.26
C LEU A 82 -7.03 8.06 11.94
N ARG A 83 -7.58 9.17 11.44
CA ARG A 83 -8.30 9.17 10.16
C ARG A 83 -7.37 8.78 9.00
N PHE A 84 -6.14 9.29 9.00
CA PHE A 84 -5.15 8.91 7.99
C PHE A 84 -4.87 7.41 8.01
N ILE A 85 -4.58 6.82 9.17
CA ILE A 85 -4.26 5.39 9.28
C ILE A 85 -5.44 4.52 8.84
N VAL A 86 -6.66 4.84 9.28
CA VAL A 86 -7.86 4.09 8.87
C VAL A 86 -8.15 4.25 7.38
N SER A 87 -7.93 5.45 6.82
CA SER A 87 -8.04 5.66 5.37
C SER A 87 -6.99 4.86 4.60
N ALA A 88 -5.74 4.79 5.09
CA ALA A 88 -4.69 4.01 4.45
C ALA A 88 -5.07 2.53 4.36
N ILE A 89 -5.58 1.92 5.45
CA ILE A 89 -6.08 0.53 5.43
C ILE A 89 -7.15 0.34 4.35
N LYS A 90 -8.17 1.21 4.32
CA LYS A 90 -9.27 1.09 3.35
C LYS A 90 -8.79 1.23 1.90
N VAL A 91 -7.96 2.23 1.63
CA VAL A 91 -7.43 2.47 0.27
C VAL A 91 -6.53 1.31 -0.16
N THR A 92 -5.76 0.72 0.76
CA THR A 92 -4.90 -0.44 0.47
C THR A 92 -5.74 -1.63 0.01
N SER A 93 -6.83 -1.94 0.72
CA SER A 93 -7.76 -2.98 0.29
C SER A 93 -8.45 -2.65 -1.04
N ASP A 94 -8.78 -1.37 -1.29
CA ASP A 94 -9.31 -0.96 -2.59
C ASP A 94 -8.27 -1.12 -3.72
N LEU A 95 -6.97 -0.96 -3.44
CA LEU A 95 -5.87 -1.12 -4.41
C LEU A 95 -5.55 -2.58 -4.73
N GLU A 96 -5.59 -3.49 -3.74
CA GLU A 96 -5.41 -4.93 -3.97
C GLU A 96 -6.50 -5.46 -4.90
N ARG A 97 -7.77 -5.06 -4.66
CA ARG A 97 -8.91 -5.43 -5.51
C ARG A 97 -8.82 -4.98 -6.96
N VAL A 98 -7.94 -4.03 -7.27
CA VAL A 98 -7.65 -3.60 -8.65
C VAL A 98 -6.71 -4.59 -9.34
N GLY A 99 -5.83 -5.28 -8.63
CA GLY A 99 -5.03 -6.40 -9.17
C GLY A 99 -5.89 -7.65 -9.41
N ASP A 100 -6.84 -7.88 -8.51
CA ASP A 100 -7.77 -9.01 -8.48
C ASP A 100 -8.85 -8.95 -9.61
N HIS A 101 -8.98 -7.82 -10.31
CA HIS A 101 -10.00 -7.54 -11.35
C HIS A 101 -9.40 -7.06 -12.68
#